data_AF-A0A1H8Z1E0-F1
#
_entry.id   AF-A0A1H8Z1E0-F1
#
_cell.length_a   1.000
_cell.length_b   1.000
_cell.length_c   1.000
_cell.angle_alpha   90.00
_cell.angle_beta   90.00
_cell.angle_gamma   90.00
#
_symmetry.space_group_name_H-M   'P 1'
#
loop_
_entity.id
_entity.type
_entity.pdbx_description
1 polymer ?
#
loop_
_entity_poly.entity_id
_entity_poly.type
_entity_poly.pdbx_seq_one_letter_code
_entity_poly.pdbx_strand_id
1 'polypeptide(L)'
;MITPFDVWAPMFRAPFSGDVTQEIVPRLFSPDIQGIPEIEHKVQTEVASYGKQLGKVLEALQTLAAATETPLPEIQALVTGIEAVKEKSRAAIRADAKAALERLRAIDEDGWREVVGAP
;
A
#
# COMPACT_ATOMS: atom_id res chain seq x y z
N MET A 1 23.45 14.69 3.20
CA MET A 1 23.94 14.33 1.84
C MET A 1 22.98 14.96 0.85
N ILE A 2 23.47 15.79 -0.06
CA ILE A 2 22.65 16.33 -1.16
C ILE A 2 22.42 15.18 -2.14
N THR A 3 21.16 14.83 -2.36
CA THR A 3 20.77 13.79 -3.31
C THR A 3 20.40 14.42 -4.65
N PRO A 4 20.41 13.66 -5.76
CA PRO A 4 20.02 14.18 -7.07
C PRO A 4 18.60 14.78 -7.11
N PHE A 5 17.71 14.37 -6.21
CA PHE A 5 16.35 14.90 -6.09
C PHE A 5 16.31 16.34 -5.55
N ASP A 6 17.29 16.75 -4.74
CA ASP A 6 17.32 18.09 -4.12
C ASP A 6 17.61 19.22 -5.13
N VAL A 7 18.13 18.88 -6.32
CA VAL A 7 18.44 19.82 -7.42
C VAL A 7 17.21 20.06 -8.32
N TRP A 8 16.35 19.05 -8.47
CA TRP A 8 15.22 19.10 -9.41
C TRP A 8 13.91 19.59 -8.77
N ALA A 9 13.79 19.49 -7.44
CA ALA A 9 12.65 20.01 -6.68
C ALA A 9 13.11 20.66 -5.37
N PRO A 10 13.54 21.95 -5.38
CA PRO A 10 13.99 22.62 -4.17
C PRO A 10 12.83 22.76 -3.18
N MET A 11 12.88 22.00 -2.09
CA MET A 11 11.93 22.14 -0.97
C MET A 11 12.30 23.39 -0.16
N PHE A 12 11.61 24.49 -0.41
CA PHE A 12 11.69 25.69 0.42
C PHE A 12 10.92 25.47 1.74
N ARG A 13 11.66 25.23 2.82
CA ARG A 13 11.12 25.14 4.19
C ARG A 13 11.31 26.47 4.90
N ALA A 14 10.23 27.20 5.16
CA ALA A 14 10.30 28.44 5.93
C ALA A 14 10.55 28.12 7.42
N PRO A 15 11.41 28.88 8.12
CA PRO A 15 11.58 28.70 9.56
C PRO A 15 10.23 28.89 10.26
N PHE A 16 9.89 27.99 11.18
CA PHE A 16 8.60 27.92 11.88
C PHE A 16 7.39 27.44 11.06
N SER A 17 7.58 26.96 9.82
CA SER A 17 6.49 26.44 8.98
C SER A 17 5.89 25.12 9.45
N GLY A 18 6.45 24.47 10.49
CA GLY A 18 5.99 23.19 11.01
C GLY A 18 5.73 22.19 9.90
N ASP A 19 6.80 21.59 9.34
CA ASP A 19 6.64 20.49 8.38
C ASP A 19 5.64 19.48 8.97
N VAL A 20 4.48 19.33 8.33
CA VAL A 20 3.55 18.26 8.68
C VAL A 20 4.11 16.98 8.05
N THR A 21 5.10 16.39 8.71
CA THR A 21 5.57 15.04 8.38
C THR A 21 4.51 14.04 8.81
N GLN A 22 3.49 13.82 7.97
CA GLN A 22 2.58 12.69 8.15
C GLN A 22 3.30 11.44 7.67
N GLU A 23 3.88 10.70 8.61
CA GLU A 23 4.55 9.44 8.30
C GLU A 23 3.55 8.28 8.44
N ILE A 24 3.19 7.69 7.31
CA ILE A 24 2.15 6.66 7.17
C ILE A 24 2.75 5.25 7.30
N VAL A 25 3.86 5.10 8.04
CA VAL A 25 4.48 3.80 8.29
C VAL A 25 4.19 3.36 9.72
N PRO A 26 3.84 2.09 9.99
CA PRO A 26 3.64 1.63 11.35
C PRO A 26 4.99 1.67 12.06
N ARG A 27 5.17 2.62 12.98
CA ARG A 27 6.34 2.66 13.84
C ARG A 27 6.06 1.87 15.12
N LEU A 28 7.01 1.03 15.52
CA LEU A 28 7.27 0.85 16.95
C LEU A 28 7.64 2.25 17.47
N PHE A 29 6.83 2.85 18.35
CA PHE A 29 7.07 4.15 19.03
C PHE A 29 6.64 5.45 18.28
N SER A 30 5.55 5.47 17.51
CA SER A 30 5.01 6.75 16.99
C SER A 30 4.33 7.57 18.10
N PRO A 31 4.58 8.90 18.20
CA PRO A 31 3.86 9.80 19.13
C PRO A 31 2.40 10.08 18.72
N ASP A 32 1.98 9.58 17.56
CA ASP A 32 0.63 9.72 17.01
C ASP A 32 -0.37 8.77 17.69
N ILE A 33 0.14 7.80 18.45
CA ILE A 33 -0.62 6.85 19.26
C ILE A 33 -0.98 7.55 20.57
N GLN A 34 -2.23 8.00 20.68
CA GLN A 34 -2.74 8.69 21.88
C GLN A 34 -3.36 7.70 22.89
N GLY A 35 -3.60 6.45 22.50
CA GLY A 35 -4.11 5.36 23.32
C GLY A 35 -3.05 4.35 23.74
N ILE A 36 -3.48 3.10 23.97
CA ILE A 36 -2.57 1.99 24.33
C ILE A 36 -1.85 1.50 23.07
N PRO A 37 -0.51 1.66 22.96
CA PRO A 37 0.21 1.38 21.72
C PRO A 37 0.05 -0.05 21.20
N GLU A 38 0.01 -1.04 22.07
CA GLU A 38 -0.15 -2.44 21.71
C GLU A 38 -1.53 -2.72 21.09
N ILE A 39 -2.56 -2.01 21.57
CA ILE A 39 -3.92 -2.12 21.03
C ILE A 39 -3.99 -1.43 19.67
N GLU A 40 -3.46 -0.21 19.57
CA GLU A 40 -3.48 0.55 18.31
C GLU A 40 -2.71 -0.17 17.20
N HIS A 41 -1.55 -0.74 17.51
CA HIS A 41 -0.79 -1.55 16.56
C HIS A 41 -1.62 -2.74 16.06
N LYS A 42 -2.23 -3.52 16.96
CA LYS A 42 -3.10 -4.64 16.57
C LYS A 42 -4.27 -4.21 15.70
N VAL A 43 -4.92 -3.10 16.04
CA VAL A 43 -6.02 -2.56 15.24
C VAL A 43 -5.54 -2.22 13.82
N GLN A 44 -4.40 -1.56 13.68
CA GLN A 44 -3.86 -1.15 12.38
C GLN A 44 -3.35 -2.33 11.54
N THR A 45 -2.77 -3.37 12.15
CA THR A 45 -2.22 -4.51 11.41
C THR A 45 -3.25 -5.60 11.11
N GLU A 46 -4.20 -5.84 12.03
CA GLU A 46 -5.12 -6.99 11.95
C GLU A 46 -6.53 -6.60 11.50
N VAL A 47 -7.03 -5.42 11.91
CA VAL A 47 -8.44 -5.06 11.72
C VAL A 47 -8.62 -4.09 10.56
N ALA A 48 -7.95 -2.95 10.62
CA ALA A 48 -8.20 -1.80 9.77
C ALA A 48 -6.91 -1.04 9.48
N SER A 49 -6.10 -1.58 8.58
CA SER A 49 -4.96 -0.83 8.04
C SER A 49 -5.41 0.47 7.39
N TYR A 50 -4.54 1.48 7.34
CA TYR A 50 -4.85 2.77 6.72
C TYR A 50 -5.41 2.62 5.30
N GLY A 51 -4.83 1.73 4.48
CA GLY A 51 -5.34 1.44 3.15
C GLY A 51 -6.78 0.88 3.15
N LYS A 52 -7.12 0.02 4.12
CA LYS A 52 -8.49 -0.51 4.28
C LYS A 52 -9.46 0.57 4.75
N GLN A 53 -9.05 1.43 5.68
CA GLN A 53 -9.85 2.56 6.16
C GLN A 53 -10.15 3.55 5.02
N LEU A 54 -9.12 3.98 4.30
CA LEU A 54 -9.26 4.87 3.13
C LEU A 54 -10.09 4.21 2.03
N GLY A 55 -9.91 2.91 1.79
CA GLY A 55 -10.76 2.15 0.86
C GLY A 55 -12.25 2.27 1.20
N LYS A 56 -12.63 2.13 2.47
CA LYS A 56 -14.03 2.31 2.91
C LYS A 56 -14.55 3.73 2.72
N VAL A 57 -13.71 4.74 2.93
CA VAL A 57 -14.08 6.14 2.68
C VAL A 57 -14.29 6.38 1.18
N LEU A 58 -13.41 5.87 0.31
CA LEU A 58 -13.56 6.01 -1.14
C LEU A 58 -14.82 5.28 -1.66
N GLU A 59 -15.10 4.08 -1.16
CA GLU A 59 -16.35 3.34 -1.47
C GLU A 59 -17.59 4.16 -1.07
N ALA A 60 -17.59 4.76 0.12
CA ALA A 60 -18.69 5.58 0.60
C ALA A 60 -18.87 6.85 -0.26
N LEU A 61 -17.78 7.53 -0.62
CA LEU A 61 -17.81 8.71 -1.49
C LEU A 61 -18.34 8.38 -2.90
N GLN A 62 -17.92 7.25 -3.49
CA GLN A 62 -18.46 6.81 -4.78
C GLN A 62 -19.95 6.49 -4.69
N THR A 63 -20.39 5.86 -3.60
CA THR A 63 -21.81 5.55 -3.36
C THR A 63 -22.64 6.82 -3.25
N LEU A 64 -22.16 7.80 -2.48
CA LEU A 64 -22.81 9.11 -2.34
C LEU A 64 -22.84 9.87 -3.66
N ALA A 65 -21.72 9.93 -4.38
CA ALA A 65 -21.61 10.57 -5.69
C ALA A 65 -22.65 10.03 -6.69
N ALA A 66 -22.85 8.70 -6.69
CA ALA A 66 -23.87 8.07 -7.52
C ALA A 66 -25.29 8.45 -7.08
N ALA A 67 -25.57 8.48 -5.78
CA ALA A 67 -26.88 8.81 -5.24
C ALA A 67 -27.26 10.30 -5.40
N THR A 68 -26.28 11.20 -5.36
CA THR A 68 -26.49 12.65 -5.51
C THR A 68 -26.21 13.15 -6.92
N GLU A 69 -25.99 12.25 -7.88
CA GLU A 69 -25.61 12.56 -9.27
C GLU A 69 -24.46 13.58 -9.36
N THR A 70 -23.56 13.54 -8.39
CA THR A 70 -22.46 14.50 -8.25
C THR A 70 -21.16 13.84 -8.72
N PRO A 71 -20.62 14.19 -9.88
CA PRO A 71 -19.42 13.56 -10.39
C PRO A 71 -18.20 13.91 -9.52
N LEU A 72 -17.45 12.89 -9.10
CA LEU A 72 -16.17 13.01 -8.38
C LEU A 72 -15.03 12.46 -9.24
N PRO A 73 -14.63 13.16 -10.32
CA PRO A 73 -13.67 12.64 -11.31
C PRO A 73 -12.29 12.31 -10.71
N GLU A 74 -11.82 13.11 -9.74
CA GLU A 74 -10.53 12.86 -9.07
C GLU A 74 -10.57 11.60 -8.21
N ILE A 75 -11.66 11.37 -7.48
CA ILE A 75 -11.87 10.14 -6.70
C ILE A 75 -11.93 8.93 -7.62
N GLN A 76 -12.62 9.05 -8.76
CA GLN A 76 -12.70 7.98 -9.74
C GLN A 76 -11.34 7.65 -10.35
N ALA A 77 -10.55 8.67 -10.69
CA ALA A 77 -9.20 8.51 -11.19
C ALA A 77 -8.30 7.84 -10.15
N LEU A 78 -8.40 8.25 -8.88
CA LEU A 78 -7.64 7.66 -7.78
C LEU A 78 -7.96 6.17 -7.59
N VAL A 79 -9.24 5.81 -7.50
CA VAL A 79 -9.67 4.41 -7.35
C VAL A 79 -9.18 3.56 -8.54
N THR A 80 -9.32 4.07 -9.76
CA THR A 80 -8.85 3.38 -10.97
C THR A 80 -7.34 3.17 -10.96
N GLY A 81 -6.57 4.18 -10.55
CA GLY A 81 -5.11 4.08 -10.42
C GLY A 81 -4.67 3.05 -9.39
N ILE A 82 -5.35 2.99 -8.24
CA ILE A 82 -5.09 1.99 -7.20
C ILE A 82 -5.30 0.57 -7.73
N GLU A 83 -6.43 0.31 -8.41
CA GLU A 83 -6.71 -1.02 -8.96
C GLU A 83 -5.71 -1.41 -10.05
N ALA A 84 -5.31 -0.47 -10.92
CA ALA A 84 -4.28 -0.72 -11.92
C ALA A 84 -2.92 -1.13 -11.29
N VAL A 85 -2.51 -0.48 -10.21
CA VAL A 85 -1.28 -0.83 -9.48
C VAL A 85 -1.39 -2.20 -8.81
N LYS A 86 -2.54 -2.53 -8.22
CA LYS A 86 -2.78 -3.85 -7.61
C LYS A 86 -2.70 -4.96 -8.67
N GLU A 87 -3.33 -4.78 -9.81
CA GLU A 87 -3.30 -5.77 -10.90
C GLU A 87 -1.90 -5.95 -11.47
N LYS A 88 -1.17 -4.86 -11.72
CA LYS A 88 0.23 -4.93 -12.17
C LYS A 88 1.10 -5.67 -11.15
N SER A 89 0.93 -5.37 -9.85
CA SER A 89 1.69 -6.01 -8.78
C SER A 89 1.38 -7.51 -8.68
N ARG A 90 0.11 -7.90 -8.77
CA ARG A 90 -0.31 -9.32 -8.79
C ARG A 90 0.29 -10.07 -9.97
N ALA A 91 0.29 -9.47 -11.15
CA ALA A 91 0.88 -10.06 -12.35
C ALA A 91 2.40 -10.25 -12.20
N ALA A 92 3.11 -9.26 -11.68
CA ALA A 92 4.55 -9.34 -11.42
C ALA A 92 4.88 -10.45 -10.41
N ILE A 93 4.22 -10.46 -9.25
CA ILE A 93 4.42 -11.49 -8.21
C ILE A 93 4.15 -12.89 -8.77
N ARG A 94 3.11 -13.05 -9.60
CA ARG A 94 2.81 -14.34 -10.24
C ARG A 94 3.91 -14.76 -11.21
N ALA A 95 4.44 -13.84 -12.01
CA ALA A 95 5.53 -14.12 -12.93
C ALA A 95 6.81 -14.55 -12.17
N ASP A 96 7.14 -13.83 -11.10
CA ASP A 96 8.28 -14.13 -10.24
C ASP A 96 8.13 -15.49 -9.55
N ALA A 97 6.94 -15.78 -9.01
CA ALA A 97 6.63 -17.07 -8.42
C ALA A 97 6.77 -18.22 -9.43
N LYS A 98 6.26 -18.04 -10.66
CA LYS A 98 6.42 -19.02 -11.73
C LYS A 98 7.89 -19.25 -12.06
N ALA A 99 8.68 -18.19 -12.23
CA ALA A 99 10.11 -18.29 -12.51
C ALA A 99 10.89 -18.94 -11.35
N ALA A 100 10.48 -18.72 -10.11
CA ALA A 100 11.05 -19.40 -8.95
C ALA A 100 10.74 -20.90 -8.95
N LEU A 101 9.48 -21.28 -9.22
CA LEU A 101 9.07 -22.68 -9.29
C LEU A 101 9.76 -23.45 -10.42
N GLU A 102 9.92 -22.85 -11.61
CA GLU A 102 10.65 -23.48 -12.73
C GLU A 102 12.13 -23.72 -12.37
N ARG A 103 12.77 -22.77 -11.68
CA ARG A 103 14.14 -22.94 -11.20
C ARG A 103 14.26 -24.06 -10.17
N LEU A 104 13.30 -24.14 -9.24
CA LEU A 104 13.28 -25.22 -8.25
C LEU A 104 13.16 -26.58 -8.95
N ARG A 105 12.20 -26.73 -9.87
CA ARG A 105 12.00 -27.97 -10.64
C ARG A 105 13.25 -28.44 -11.37
N ALA A 106 14.06 -27.52 -11.90
CA ALA A 106 15.26 -27.86 -12.64
C ALA A 106 16.41 -28.40 -11.76
N ILE A 107 16.43 -28.07 -10.47
CA ILE A 107 17.52 -28.43 -9.54
C ILE A 107 17.08 -29.55 -8.58
N ASP A 108 15.80 -29.53 -8.18
CA ASP A 108 15.20 -30.45 -7.21
C ASP A 108 13.73 -30.68 -7.58
N GLU A 109 13.47 -31.75 -8.32
CA GLU A 109 12.11 -32.09 -8.76
C GLU A 109 11.23 -32.55 -7.59
N ASP A 110 11.80 -33.24 -6.60
CA ASP A 110 11.05 -33.73 -5.44
C ASP A 110 10.64 -32.57 -4.54
N GLY A 111 11.57 -31.63 -4.26
CA GLY A 111 11.27 -30.40 -3.52
C GLY A 111 10.28 -29.49 -4.27
N TRP A 112 10.33 -29.45 -5.61
CA TRP A 112 9.30 -28.77 -6.39
C TRP A 112 7.91 -29.39 -6.19
N ARG A 113 7.78 -30.73 -6.24
CA ARG A 113 6.51 -31.44 -6.04
C ARG A 113 5.92 -31.16 -4.66
N GLU A 114 6.75 -31.11 -3.63
CA GLU A 114 6.34 -30.73 -2.27
C GLU A 114 5.74 -29.31 -2.22
N VAL A 115 6.42 -28.32 -2.82
CA VAL A 115 5.99 -26.91 -2.80
C VAL A 115 4.70 -26.68 -3.60
N VAL A 116 4.52 -27.36 -4.74
CA VAL A 116 3.31 -27.21 -5.56
C VAL A 116 2.15 -28.08 -5.09
N GLY A 117 2.36 -28.98 -4.12
CA GLY A 117 1.35 -29.90 -3.62
C GLY A 117 0.85 -30.88 -4.68
N ALA A 118 1.68 -31.21 -5.68
CA ALA A 118 1.35 -32.22 -6.69
C ALA A 118 1.66 -33.63 -6.14
N PRO A 119 0.77 -34.62 -6.33
CA PRO A 119 1.05 -36.01 -5.97
C PRO A 119 2.20 -36.61 -6.78
#